data_AF-A0A260YXA2-F1
#
_entry.id   AF-A0A260YXA2-F1
#
_cell.length_a   1.000
_cell.length_b   1.000
_cell.length_c   1.000
_cell.angle_alpha   90.00
_cell.angle_beta   90.00
_cell.angle_gamma   90.00
#
_symmetry.space_group_name_H-M   'P 1'
#
loop_
_entity.id
_entity.type
_entity.pdbx_description
1 polymer ?
#
loop_
_entity_poly.entity_id
_entity_poly.type
_entity_poly.pdbx_seq_one_letter_code
_entity_poly.pdbx_strand_id
1 'polypeptide(L)'
;MVQDRKVADKSCRAVQWPDSACEVTRNPGRPAVLSHHRNMPLPIYKHPNEGEEEMKKGWVRHEKLCAQLEACSLDLKQNEAQMTILTATGGELKEKHKKIRGLLDEAKANGQQKELEELSKEIENVETQTRVWLNELHDVHDKRVDIDCQMIRLGAEVKKNETYVQLACIDIERMELRHEIRWKKFLQNNTCK
;
A
#
# COMPACT_ATOMS: atom_id res chain seq x y z
N MET A 1 -28.21 36.89 6.83
CA MET A 1 -27.31 36.35 7.87
C MET A 1 -27.29 34.83 7.75
N VAL A 2 -26.36 34.27 6.99
CA VAL A 2 -26.04 32.84 6.97
C VAL A 2 -24.52 32.77 6.89
N GLN A 3 -23.89 32.12 7.87
CA GLN A 3 -22.45 32.06 8.03
C GLN A 3 -21.82 31.12 7.01
N ASP A 4 -20.86 31.63 6.25
CA ASP A 4 -19.97 30.84 5.39
C ASP A 4 -19.11 29.89 6.23
N ARG A 5 -19.38 28.58 6.11
CA ARG A 5 -18.45 27.55 6.56
C ARG A 5 -17.37 27.37 5.49
N LYS A 6 -16.17 27.88 5.76
CA LYS A 6 -14.95 27.51 5.03
C LYS A 6 -14.74 25.99 5.14
N VAL A 7 -15.01 25.26 4.07
CA VAL A 7 -14.56 23.88 3.91
C VAL A 7 -13.06 23.94 3.67
N ALA A 8 -12.29 23.41 4.62
CA ALA A 8 -10.85 23.28 4.48
C ALA A 8 -10.56 22.31 3.34
N ASP A 9 -9.98 22.85 2.26
CA ASP A 9 -9.38 22.11 1.17
C ASP A 9 -8.19 21.29 1.72
N LYS A 10 -8.47 20.04 2.08
CA LYS A 10 -7.44 19.04 2.36
C LYS A 10 -7.13 18.37 1.04
N SER A 11 -6.30 19.05 0.25
CA SER A 11 -5.51 18.44 -0.82
C SER A 11 -4.90 17.14 -0.29
N CYS A 12 -5.43 16.01 -0.76
CA CYS A 12 -4.81 14.70 -0.61
C CYS A 12 -3.46 14.78 -1.32
N ARG A 13 -2.41 15.15 -0.60
CA ARG A 13 -1.04 14.91 -1.05
C ARG A 13 -0.93 13.41 -1.24
N ALA A 14 -0.94 13.00 -2.51
CA ALA A 14 -0.46 11.69 -2.91
C ALA A 14 0.86 11.47 -2.18
N VAL A 15 0.89 10.46 -1.30
CA VAL A 15 2.14 9.97 -0.75
C VAL A 15 2.86 9.40 -1.97
N GLN A 16 3.79 10.19 -2.49
CA GLN A 16 4.65 9.79 -3.59
C GLN A 16 5.61 8.76 -3.00
N TRP A 17 5.23 7.48 -3.12
CA TRP A 17 6.09 6.37 -2.79
C TRP A 17 7.23 6.38 -3.81
N PRO A 18 8.50 6.25 -3.38
CA PRO A 18 9.60 6.14 -4.33
C PRO A 18 9.39 4.88 -5.17
N ASP A 19 9.15 5.07 -6.46
CA ASP A 19 9.30 4.03 -7.46
C ASP A 19 10.77 3.58 -7.42
N SER A 20 11.00 2.29 -7.18
CA SER A 20 12.31 1.66 -6.96
C SER A 20 12.78 1.60 -5.50
N ALA A 21 12.44 0.49 -4.84
CA ALA A 21 13.22 -0.03 -3.71
C ALA A 21 13.75 -1.46 -3.99
N CYS A 22 14.03 -1.75 -5.27
CA CYS A 22 14.75 -2.96 -5.68
C CYS A 22 16.15 -2.66 -6.24
N GLU A 23 16.69 -1.46 -6.02
CA GLU A 23 18.12 -1.24 -6.21
C GLU A 23 18.85 -1.46 -4.89
N VAL A 24 19.35 -2.70 -4.74
CA VAL A 24 20.50 -3.01 -3.89
C VAL A 24 21.68 -2.19 -4.42
N THR A 25 21.74 -0.91 -4.04
CA THR A 25 22.88 -0.05 -4.34
C THR A 25 24.05 -0.47 -3.47
N ARG A 26 24.88 -1.36 -4.02
CA ARG A 26 26.31 -1.35 -3.71
C ARG A 26 26.82 0.05 -4.07
N ASN A 27 27.08 0.91 -3.08
CA ASN A 27 27.97 2.05 -3.30
C ASN A 27 28.83 2.39 -2.06
N PRO A 28 30.11 2.75 -2.26
CA PRO A 28 31.13 2.86 -1.22
C PRO A 28 31.17 4.30 -0.69
N GLY A 29 30.47 4.56 0.40
CA GLY A 29 30.38 5.93 0.92
C GLY A 29 29.98 5.94 2.37
N ARG A 30 30.95 5.66 3.25
CA ARG A 30 30.84 5.74 4.71
C ARG A 30 30.33 7.13 5.14
N PRO A 31 29.19 7.25 5.86
CA PRO A 31 28.89 8.42 6.66
C PRO A 31 29.44 8.22 8.08
N ALA A 32 29.92 9.31 8.68
CA ALA A 32 30.52 9.32 10.01
C ALA A 32 29.55 8.79 11.09
N VAL A 33 30.02 7.80 11.85
CA VAL A 33 29.29 7.20 12.97
C VAL A 33 29.25 8.20 14.12
N LEU A 34 28.09 8.82 14.37
CA LEU A 34 27.80 9.45 15.65
C LEU A 34 27.70 8.36 16.71
N SER A 35 28.70 8.32 17.59
CA SER A 35 28.79 7.44 18.74
C SER A 35 27.73 7.81 19.77
N HIS A 36 26.60 7.12 19.75
CA HIS A 36 25.76 6.97 20.94
C HIS A 36 25.79 5.50 21.34
N HIS A 37 26.72 5.17 22.23
CA HIS A 37 26.77 3.90 22.95
C HIS A 37 25.52 3.78 23.84
N ARG A 38 24.39 3.36 23.27
CA ARG A 38 23.38 2.64 24.04
C ARG A 38 23.84 1.19 24.09
N ASN A 39 24.31 0.76 25.26
CA ASN A 39 24.53 -0.63 25.60
C ASN A 39 23.18 -1.37 25.55
N MET A 40 22.73 -1.73 24.36
CA MET A 40 21.79 -2.84 24.20
C MET A 40 22.61 -4.13 24.35
N PRO A 41 22.25 -5.03 25.27
CA PRO A 41 22.91 -6.33 25.36
C PRO A 41 22.74 -7.03 24.01
N LEU A 42 23.86 -7.32 23.35
CA LEU A 42 23.88 -8.08 22.11
C LEU A 42 23.32 -9.48 22.39
N PRO A 43 22.50 -10.05 21.49
CA PRO A 43 22.14 -11.46 21.57
C PRO A 43 23.42 -12.28 21.56
N ILE A 44 23.69 -12.99 22.66
CA ILE A 44 24.81 -13.93 22.72
C ILE A 44 24.33 -15.20 22.01
N TYR A 45 24.60 -15.30 20.71
CA TYR A 45 24.39 -16.55 19.96
C TYR A 45 25.33 -17.61 20.53
N LYS A 46 24.77 -18.73 20.98
CA LYS A 46 25.51 -19.78 21.70
C LYS A 46 26.25 -20.70 20.75
N HIS A 47 25.83 -20.78 19.48
CA HIS A 47 26.47 -21.60 18.45
C HIS A 47 26.84 -20.79 17.19
N PRO A 48 27.91 -21.20 16.46
CA PRO A 48 28.42 -20.48 15.28
C PRO A 48 27.39 -20.29 14.15
N ASN A 49 26.38 -21.17 14.05
CA ASN A 49 25.45 -21.22 12.93
C ASN A 49 24.04 -20.68 13.27
N GLU A 50 23.74 -20.39 14.55
CA GLU A 50 22.40 -19.92 14.96
C GLU A 50 22.08 -18.53 14.40
N GLY A 51 23.07 -17.63 14.36
CA GLY A 51 22.88 -16.29 13.80
C GLY A 51 22.63 -16.28 12.30
N GLU A 52 23.27 -17.19 11.56
CA GLU A 52 23.09 -17.33 10.10
C GLU A 52 21.69 -17.87 9.75
N GLU A 53 21.22 -18.88 10.49
CA GLU A 53 19.89 -19.46 10.28
C GLU A 53 18.77 -18.48 10.64
N GLU A 54 18.90 -17.73 11.73
CA GLU A 54 17.93 -16.67 12.07
C GLU A 54 17.93 -15.53 11.06
N MET A 55 19.09 -15.16 10.50
CA MET A 55 19.18 -14.19 9.42
C MET A 55 18.45 -14.70 8.16
N LYS A 56 18.68 -15.96 7.75
CA LYS A 56 17.99 -16.56 6.60
C LYS A 56 16.47 -16.54 6.79
N LYS A 57 15.96 -16.91 7.97
CA LYS A 57 14.54 -16.81 8.30
C LYS A 57 14.03 -15.37 8.20
N GLY A 58 14.83 -14.40 8.67
CA GLY A 58 14.56 -12.98 8.54
C GLY A 58 14.38 -12.54 7.09
N TRP A 59 15.28 -12.96 6.20
CA TRP A 59 15.21 -12.67 4.76
C TRP A 59 13.99 -13.30 4.08
N VAL A 60 13.72 -14.59 4.33
CA VAL A 60 12.53 -15.25 3.76
C VAL A 60 11.24 -14.55 4.20
N ARG A 61 11.19 -14.12 5.47
CA ARG A 61 10.06 -13.34 5.98
C ARG A 61 9.96 -11.99 5.28
N HIS A 62 11.08 -11.30 5.05
CA HIS A 62 11.12 -10.00 4.39
C HIS A 62 10.57 -10.11 2.96
N GLU A 63 11.09 -11.07 2.19
CA GLU A 63 10.66 -11.33 0.82
C GLU A 63 9.15 -11.61 0.74
N LYS A 64 8.64 -12.44 1.65
CA LYS A 64 7.19 -12.70 1.73
C LYS A 64 6.38 -11.45 2.03
N LEU A 65 6.82 -10.60 2.95
CA LEU A 65 6.13 -9.35 3.29
C LEU A 65 6.15 -8.37 2.11
N CYS A 66 7.26 -8.27 1.39
CA CYS A 66 7.36 -7.44 0.18
C CYS A 66 6.41 -7.94 -0.91
N ALA A 67 6.37 -9.25 -1.17
CA ALA A 67 5.44 -9.84 -2.15
C ALA A 67 3.96 -9.58 -1.78
N GLN A 68 3.62 -9.62 -0.49
CA GLN A 68 2.28 -9.27 -0.02
C GLN A 68 1.96 -7.79 -0.22
N LEU A 69 2.92 -6.90 0.01
CA LEU A 69 2.73 -5.46 -0.22
C LEU A 69 2.55 -5.14 -1.70
N GLU A 70 3.30 -5.82 -2.58
CA GLU A 70 3.14 -5.71 -4.04
C GLU A 70 1.76 -6.19 -4.50
N ALA A 71 1.27 -7.30 -3.95
CA ALA A 71 -0.08 -7.79 -4.22
C ALA A 71 -1.15 -6.76 -3.81
N CYS A 72 -1.05 -6.19 -2.60
CA CYS A 72 -1.96 -5.12 -2.18
C CYS A 72 -1.89 -3.88 -3.09
N SER A 73 -0.71 -3.53 -3.60
CA SER A 73 -0.53 -2.43 -4.56
C SER A 73 -1.24 -2.73 -5.89
N LEU A 74 -1.22 -3.99 -6.34
CA LEU A 74 -1.96 -4.40 -7.54
C LEU A 74 -3.48 -4.32 -7.30
N ASP A 75 -3.95 -4.81 -6.16
CA ASP A 75 -5.36 -4.74 -5.78
C ASP A 75 -5.85 -3.28 -5.72
N LEU A 76 -5.00 -2.38 -5.22
CA LEU A 76 -5.27 -0.94 -5.18
C LEU A 76 -5.51 -0.35 -6.58
N LYS A 77 -4.65 -0.71 -7.53
CA LYS A 77 -4.76 -0.25 -8.93
C LYS A 77 -6.02 -0.78 -9.60
N GLN A 78 -6.37 -2.04 -9.34
CA GLN A 78 -7.61 -2.63 -9.84
C GLN A 78 -8.84 -1.94 -9.24
N ASN A 79 -8.81 -1.64 -7.94
CA ASN A 79 -9.87 -0.90 -7.26
C ASN A 79 -10.05 0.52 -7.84
N GLU A 80 -8.95 1.23 -8.11
CA GLU A 80 -8.99 2.56 -8.75
C GLU A 80 -9.57 2.50 -10.17
N ALA A 81 -9.24 1.47 -10.94
CA ALA A 81 -9.84 1.24 -12.26
C ALA A 81 -11.35 0.98 -12.15
N GLN A 82 -11.79 0.15 -11.19
CA GLN A 82 -13.21 -0.08 -10.92
C GLN A 82 -13.94 1.21 -10.52
N MET A 83 -13.34 2.04 -9.67
CA MET A 83 -13.90 3.33 -9.26
C MET A 83 -14.04 4.30 -10.44
N THR A 84 -13.08 4.29 -11.36
CA THR A 84 -13.14 5.09 -12.60
C THR A 84 -14.33 4.67 -13.47
N ILE A 85 -14.54 3.36 -13.65
CA ILE A 85 -15.68 2.83 -14.40
C ILE A 85 -16.99 3.22 -13.73
N LEU A 86 -17.12 2.99 -12.42
CA LEU A 86 -18.34 3.34 -11.67
C LEU A 86 -18.62 4.84 -11.71
N THR A 87 -17.61 5.69 -11.69
CA THR A 87 -17.77 7.14 -11.83
C THR A 87 -18.35 7.50 -13.21
N ALA A 88 -17.85 6.88 -14.28
CA ALA A 88 -18.39 7.06 -15.62
C ALA A 88 -19.84 6.56 -15.73
N THR A 89 -20.12 5.35 -15.22
CA THR A 89 -21.48 4.77 -15.20
C THR A 89 -22.47 5.65 -14.44
N GLY A 90 -22.07 6.21 -13.30
CA GLY A 90 -22.91 7.15 -12.54
C GLY A 90 -23.23 8.41 -13.34
N GLY A 91 -22.26 8.91 -14.12
CA GLY A 91 -22.46 10.02 -15.06
C GLY A 91 -23.46 9.68 -16.17
N GLU A 92 -23.33 8.50 -16.78
CA GLU A 92 -24.24 8.02 -17.83
C GLU A 92 -25.68 7.85 -17.32
N LEU A 93 -25.85 7.24 -16.14
CA LEU A 93 -27.16 7.08 -15.50
C LEU A 93 -27.81 8.44 -15.22
N LYS A 94 -27.02 9.40 -14.74
CA LYS A 94 -27.49 10.77 -14.48
C LYS A 94 -27.95 11.47 -15.75
N GLU A 95 -27.18 11.42 -16.83
CA GLU A 95 -27.56 12.03 -18.11
C GLU A 95 -28.76 11.32 -18.74
N LYS A 96 -28.83 9.99 -18.65
CA LYS A 96 -29.98 9.21 -19.09
C LYS A 96 -31.25 9.61 -18.34
N HIS A 97 -31.19 9.68 -17.01
CA HIS A 97 -32.31 10.14 -16.19
C HIS A 97 -32.75 11.56 -16.56
N LYS A 98 -31.80 12.48 -16.74
CA LYS A 98 -32.09 13.87 -17.16
C LYS A 98 -32.81 13.92 -18.50
N LYS A 99 -32.36 13.13 -19.48
CA LYS A 99 -32.98 13.04 -20.81
C LYS A 99 -34.40 12.50 -20.73
N ILE A 100 -34.62 11.39 -20.02
CA ILE A 100 -35.96 10.80 -19.86
C ILE A 100 -36.90 11.78 -19.17
N ARG A 101 -36.43 12.49 -18.15
CA ARG A 101 -37.24 13.50 -17.46
C ARG A 101 -37.66 14.64 -18.38
N GLY A 102 -36.77 15.14 -19.24
CA GLY A 102 -37.13 16.14 -20.25
C GLY A 102 -38.20 15.64 -21.22
N LEU A 103 -38.04 14.41 -21.73
CA LEU A 103 -39.04 13.78 -22.61
C LEU A 103 -40.39 13.57 -21.90
N LEU A 104 -40.37 13.22 -20.61
CA LEU A 104 -41.58 13.05 -19.81
C LEU A 104 -42.35 14.38 -19.68
N ASP A 105 -41.65 15.48 -19.45
CA ASP A 105 -42.24 16.82 -19.36
C ASP A 105 -42.87 17.25 -20.70
N GLU A 106 -42.20 16.96 -21.83
CA GLU A 106 -42.70 17.22 -23.19
C GLU A 106 -43.95 16.37 -23.51
N ALA A 107 -43.88 15.06 -23.28
CA ALA A 107 -45.00 14.15 -23.51
C ALA A 107 -46.22 14.53 -22.66
N LYS A 108 -45.99 15.02 -21.45
CA LYS A 108 -47.04 15.53 -20.55
C LYS A 108 -47.69 16.80 -21.09
N ALA A 109 -46.89 17.75 -21.60
CA ALA A 109 -47.41 18.97 -22.22
C ALA A 109 -48.24 18.68 -23.47
N ASN A 110 -47.87 17.65 -24.24
CA ASN A 110 -48.53 17.25 -25.48
C ASN A 110 -49.69 16.26 -25.29
N GLY A 111 -49.97 15.80 -24.06
CA GLY A 111 -51.05 14.86 -23.77
C GLY A 111 -50.83 13.44 -24.34
N GLN A 112 -49.57 13.04 -24.56
CA GLN A 112 -49.22 11.75 -25.17
C GLN A 112 -49.19 10.62 -24.12
N GLN A 113 -50.37 10.13 -23.76
CA GLN A 113 -50.53 9.16 -22.66
C GLN A 113 -49.70 7.88 -22.81
N LYS A 114 -49.62 7.31 -24.03
CA LYS A 114 -48.85 6.07 -24.27
C LYS A 114 -47.35 6.29 -24.06
N GLU A 115 -46.83 7.42 -24.52
CA GLU A 115 -45.42 7.79 -24.37
C GLU A 115 -45.06 8.07 -22.92
N LEU A 116 -45.97 8.67 -22.14
CA LEU A 116 -45.82 8.84 -20.70
C LEU A 116 -45.67 7.51 -19.95
N GLU A 117 -46.47 6.50 -20.30
CA GLU A 117 -46.39 5.17 -19.67
C GLU A 117 -45.06 4.46 -19.98
N GLU A 118 -44.60 4.56 -21.22
CA GLU A 118 -43.31 3.99 -21.64
C GLU A 118 -42.13 4.68 -20.95
N LEU A 119 -42.12 6.02 -20.91
CA LEU A 119 -41.09 6.81 -20.24
C LEU A 119 -41.09 6.60 -18.73
N SER A 120 -42.26 6.43 -18.10
CA SER A 120 -42.36 6.15 -16.67
C SER A 120 -41.71 4.80 -16.31
N LYS A 121 -41.95 3.76 -17.11
CA LYS A 121 -41.27 2.46 -16.95
C LYS A 121 -39.76 2.57 -17.11
N GLU A 122 -39.30 3.41 -18.04
CA GLU A 122 -37.87 3.61 -18.24
C GLU A 122 -37.21 4.38 -17.08
N ILE A 123 -37.94 5.29 -16.41
CA ILE A 123 -37.48 5.89 -15.15
C ILE A 123 -37.29 4.82 -14.07
N GLU A 124 -38.28 3.95 -13.86
CA GLU A 124 -38.19 2.86 -12.87
C GLU A 124 -37.01 1.91 -13.16
N ASN A 125 -36.74 1.65 -14.44
CA ASN A 125 -35.58 0.88 -14.88
C ASN A 125 -34.26 1.59 -14.50
N VAL A 126 -34.14 2.89 -14.78
CA VAL A 126 -32.95 3.68 -14.42
C VAL A 126 -32.77 3.77 -12.90
N GLU A 127 -33.85 3.90 -12.13
CA GLU A 127 -33.80 3.85 -10.66
C GLU A 127 -33.28 2.50 -10.15
N THR A 128 -33.70 1.41 -10.78
CA THR A 128 -33.20 0.07 -10.44
C THR A 128 -31.72 -0.08 -10.76
N GLN A 129 -31.28 0.38 -11.94
CA GLN A 129 -29.85 0.42 -12.30
C GLN A 129 -29.03 1.28 -11.33
N THR A 130 -29.58 2.44 -10.93
CA THR A 130 -28.92 3.35 -9.96
C THR A 130 -28.74 2.69 -8.60
N ARG A 131 -29.71 1.90 -8.14
CA ARG A 131 -29.59 1.14 -6.88
C ARG A 131 -28.51 0.05 -6.96
N VAL A 132 -28.41 -0.67 -8.08
CA VAL A 132 -27.35 -1.65 -8.30
C VAL A 132 -25.98 -0.97 -8.31
N TRP A 133 -25.85 0.11 -9.08
CA TRP A 133 -24.64 0.93 -9.14
C TRP A 133 -24.21 1.46 -7.76
N LEU A 134 -25.16 1.91 -6.94
CA LEU A 134 -24.86 2.40 -5.59
C LEU A 134 -24.32 1.29 -4.68
N ASN A 135 -24.86 0.08 -4.78
CA ASN A 135 -24.35 -1.06 -4.04
C ASN A 135 -22.93 -1.43 -4.48
N GLU A 136 -22.67 -1.48 -5.78
CA GLU A 136 -21.33 -1.73 -6.32
C GLU A 136 -20.33 -0.65 -5.88
N LEU A 137 -20.76 0.61 -5.83
CA LEU A 137 -19.95 1.72 -5.34
C LEU A 137 -19.56 1.53 -3.87
N HIS A 138 -20.50 1.12 -3.01
CA HIS A 138 -20.20 0.79 -1.62
C HIS A 138 -19.23 -0.39 -1.52
N ASP A 139 -19.44 -1.47 -2.27
CA ASP A 139 -18.57 -2.65 -2.24
C ASP A 139 -17.13 -2.31 -2.67
N VAL A 140 -16.96 -1.49 -3.71
CA VAL A 140 -15.62 -1.04 -4.15
C VAL A 140 -14.99 -0.12 -3.12
N HIS A 141 -15.77 0.76 -2.49
CA HIS A 141 -15.29 1.63 -1.43
C HIS A 141 -14.85 0.84 -0.18
N ASP A 142 -15.63 -0.14 0.27
CA ASP A 142 -15.28 -0.94 1.45
C ASP A 142 -14.01 -1.76 1.20
N LYS A 143 -13.88 -2.35 0.00
CA LYS A 143 -12.63 -3.00 -0.43
C LYS A 143 -11.45 -2.03 -0.42
N ARG A 144 -11.63 -0.77 -0.82
CA ARG A 144 -10.57 0.24 -0.79
C ARG A 144 -10.06 0.46 0.63
N VAL A 145 -10.97 0.62 1.59
CA VAL A 145 -10.62 0.80 3.01
C VAL A 145 -9.85 -0.40 3.55
N ASP A 146 -10.27 -1.61 3.19
CA ASP A 146 -9.58 -2.85 3.60
C ASP A 146 -8.15 -2.92 3.03
N ILE A 147 -7.97 -2.60 1.75
CA ILE A 147 -6.65 -2.58 1.10
C ILE A 147 -5.76 -1.53 1.79
N ASP A 148 -6.24 -0.31 1.99
CA ASP A 148 -5.48 0.77 2.64
C ASP A 148 -5.04 0.36 4.05
N CYS A 149 -5.92 -0.28 4.83
CA CYS A 149 -5.60 -0.81 6.15
C CYS A 149 -4.55 -1.93 6.10
N GLN A 150 -4.59 -2.81 5.09
CA GLN A 150 -3.58 -3.85 4.89
C GLN A 150 -2.22 -3.25 4.51
N MET A 151 -2.19 -2.29 3.58
CA MET A 151 -0.96 -1.62 3.15
C MET A 151 -0.25 -0.92 4.31
N ILE A 152 -1.00 -0.22 5.19
CA ILE A 152 -0.41 0.42 6.37
C ILE A 152 0.23 -0.62 7.30
N ARG A 153 -0.48 -1.72 7.58
CA ARG A 153 0.01 -2.79 8.46
C ARG A 153 1.24 -3.50 7.87
N LEU A 154 1.18 -3.88 6.59
CA LEU A 154 2.29 -4.53 5.89
C LEU A 154 3.49 -3.59 5.79
N GLY A 155 3.28 -2.33 5.43
CA GLY A 155 4.36 -1.33 5.35
C GLY A 155 5.10 -1.13 6.67
N ALA A 156 4.39 -1.17 7.81
CA ALA A 156 5.02 -1.13 9.13
C ALA A 156 5.85 -2.40 9.41
N GLU A 157 5.31 -3.59 9.12
CA GLU A 157 6.01 -4.85 9.34
C GLU A 157 7.22 -5.05 8.42
N VAL A 158 7.14 -4.62 7.15
CA VAL A 158 8.27 -4.62 6.21
C VAL A 158 9.43 -3.80 6.78
N LYS A 159 9.19 -2.54 7.17
CA LYS A 159 10.22 -1.65 7.74
C LYS A 159 10.86 -2.22 9.01
N LYS A 160 10.03 -2.78 9.89
CA LYS A 160 10.51 -3.43 11.12
C LYS A 160 11.40 -4.63 10.80
N ASN A 161 10.97 -5.49 9.87
CA ASN A 161 11.73 -6.68 9.51
C ASN A 161 13.02 -6.35 8.74
N GLU A 162 12.99 -5.36 7.87
CA GLU A 162 14.19 -4.80 7.21
C GLU A 162 15.21 -4.34 8.25
N THR A 163 14.78 -3.61 9.28
CA THR A 163 15.67 -3.16 10.36
C THR A 163 16.30 -4.36 11.08
N TYR A 164 15.54 -5.42 11.38
CA TYR A 164 16.09 -6.62 12.01
C TYR A 164 17.12 -7.33 11.12
N VAL A 165 16.84 -7.44 9.82
CA VAL A 165 17.77 -8.04 8.86
C VAL A 165 19.05 -7.22 8.76
N GLN A 166 18.96 -5.88 8.66
CA GLN A 166 20.12 -5.00 8.64
C GLN A 166 20.97 -5.11 9.91
N LEU A 167 20.34 -5.18 11.09
CA LEU A 167 21.05 -5.38 12.36
C LEU A 167 21.78 -6.73 12.39
N ALA A 168 21.14 -7.80 11.92
CA ALA A 168 21.76 -9.12 11.84
C ALA A 168 22.99 -9.13 10.91
N CYS A 169 22.90 -8.46 9.74
CA CYS A 169 24.04 -8.29 8.84
C CYS A 169 25.21 -7.57 9.53
N ILE A 170 24.95 -6.45 10.22
CA ILE A 170 25.98 -5.70 10.96
C ILE A 170 26.64 -6.56 12.05
N ASP A 171 25.85 -7.36 12.76
CA ASP A 171 26.36 -8.24 13.81
C ASP A 171 27.27 -9.35 13.25
N ILE A 172 26.91 -9.91 12.09
CA ILE A 172 27.73 -10.89 11.37
C ILE A 172 29.05 -10.26 10.91
N GLU A 173 29.01 -9.11 10.22
CA GLU A 173 30.22 -8.39 9.79
C GLU A 173 31.16 -8.10 10.98
N ARG A 174 30.59 -7.71 12.12
CA ARG A 174 31.35 -7.47 13.35
C ARG A 174 31.95 -8.76 13.94
N MET A 175 31.23 -9.88 13.86
CA MET A 175 31.75 -11.19 14.30
C MET A 175 32.91 -11.64 13.43
N GLU A 176 32.76 -11.56 12.10
CA GLU A 176 33.78 -11.90 11.11
C GLU A 176 35.06 -11.09 11.32
N LEU A 177 34.94 -9.76 11.51
CA LEU A 177 36.09 -8.90 11.79
C LEU A 177 36.80 -9.28 13.09
N ARG A 178 36.05 -9.56 14.17
CA ARG A 178 36.65 -10.01 15.45
C ARG A 178 37.37 -11.34 15.29
N HIS A 179 36.79 -12.25 14.51
CA HIS A 179 37.37 -13.56 14.21
C HIS A 179 38.67 -13.39 13.42
N GLU A 180 38.67 -12.58 12.36
CA GLU A 180 39.86 -12.29 11.56
C GLU A 180 41.00 -11.68 12.41
N ILE A 181 40.69 -10.69 13.26
CA ILE A 181 41.68 -10.08 14.17
C ILE A 181 42.27 -11.13 15.12
N ARG A 182 41.43 -12.02 15.68
CA ARG A 182 41.87 -13.09 16.58
C ARG A 182 42.79 -14.07 15.85
N TRP A 183 42.45 -14.46 14.63
CA TRP A 183 43.28 -15.34 13.81
C TRP A 183 44.61 -14.70 13.42
N LYS A 184 44.63 -13.43 13.03
CA LYS A 184 45.89 -12.70 12.75
C LYS A 184 46.81 -12.70 13.96
N LYS A 185 46.28 -12.39 15.15
CA LYS A 185 47.05 -12.45 16.40
C LYS A 185 47.56 -13.85 16.72
N PHE A 186 46.72 -14.87 16.54
CA PHE A 186 47.12 -16.26 16.76
C PHE A 186 48.27 -16.65 15.82
N LEU A 187 48.16 -16.38 14.52
CA LEU A 187 49.21 -16.69 13.55
C LEU A 187 50.51 -15.94 13.86
N GLN A 188 50.44 -14.64 14.18
CA GLN A 188 51.60 -13.83 14.57
C GLN A 188 52.29 -14.34 15.84
N ASN A 189 51.52 -14.80 16.82
CA ASN A 189 52.06 -15.33 18.08
C ASN A 189 52.66 -16.75 17.93
N ASN A 190 52.35 -17.46 16.83
CA ASN A 190 52.86 -18.80 16.56
C ASN A 190 53.95 -18.83 15.46
N THR A 191 54.32 -17.68 14.86
CA THR A 191 55.42 -17.55 13.88
C THR A 191 56.83 -17.48 14.50
N CYS A 192 57.09 -18.18 15.60
CA CYS A 192 58.44 -18.38 16.14
C CYS A 192 58.63 -19.83 16.58
N LYS A 193 58.96 -20.70 15.60
CA LYS A 193 59.90 -21.82 15.74
C LYS A 193 60.57 -22.07 14.40
#